data_AF-A0A671VB66-F1
#
_entry.id   AF-A0A671VB66-F1
#
_cell.length_a   1.000
_cell.length_b   1.000
_cell.length_c   1.000
_cell.angle_alpha   90.00
_cell.angle_beta   90.00
_cell.angle_gamma   90.00
#
_symmetry.space_group_name_H-M   'P 1'
#
loop_
_entity.id
_entity.type
_entity.pdbx_description
1 polymer ?
#
loop_
_entity_poly.entity_id
_entity_poly.type
_entity_poly.pdbx_seq_one_letter_code
_entity_poly.pdbx_strand_id
1 'polypeptide(L)'
;MPDFCAAYGCSNERSIQTRSRGITFHGFPKDTDLKRQWELSLKREGFVAAERSLLCSEYFKPDDFDRTGQIVRLRHGVKPSVFNFPSHLQKVCVPFG
;
A
#
# COMPACT_ATOMS: atom_id res chain seq x y z
N MET A 1 -9.66 -0.43 -18.33
CA MET A 1 -9.98 -0.78 -16.93
C MET A 1 -9.25 0.22 -16.05
N PRO A 2 -9.91 0.91 -15.11
CA PRO A 2 -9.24 1.78 -14.16
C PRO A 2 -8.32 0.95 -13.27
N ASP A 3 -7.16 1.52 -12.92
CA ASP A 3 -6.22 0.91 -11.99
C ASP A 3 -6.68 1.24 -10.55
N PHE A 4 -7.25 0.26 -9.85
CA PHE A 4 -7.69 0.41 -8.46
C PHE A 4 -6.63 -0.05 -7.47
N CYS A 5 -6.64 0.54 -6.28
CA CYS A 5 -5.87 0.05 -5.15
C CYS A 5 -6.36 -1.36 -4.77
N ALA A 6 -5.44 -2.30 -4.67
CA ALA A 6 -5.72 -3.68 -4.29
C ALA A 6 -5.99 -3.86 -2.78
N ALA A 7 -5.71 -2.84 -1.97
CA ALA A 7 -5.86 -2.94 -0.53
C ALA A 7 -7.31 -3.08 -0.08
N TYR A 8 -7.50 -3.89 0.95
CA TYR A 8 -8.82 -4.10 1.54
C TYR A 8 -9.41 -2.80 2.09
N GLY A 9 -10.66 -2.52 1.72
CA GLY A 9 -11.36 -1.29 2.13
C GLY A 9 -10.87 -0.02 1.44
N CYS A 10 -9.99 -0.12 0.43
CA CYS A 10 -9.55 1.03 -0.35
C CYS A 10 -10.42 1.23 -1.59
N SER A 11 -10.99 2.42 -1.75
CA SER A 11 -11.72 2.81 -2.96
C SER A 11 -10.91 3.76 -3.86
N ASN A 12 -9.60 3.90 -3.62
CA ASN A 12 -8.76 4.77 -4.43
C ASN A 12 -8.54 4.17 -5.82
N GLU A 13 -8.86 4.94 -6.85
CA GLU A 13 -8.58 4.64 -8.25
C GLU A 13 -7.54 5.59 -8.81
N ARG A 14 -6.75 5.14 -9.80
CA ARG A 14 -5.80 5.98 -10.51
C ARG A 14 -6.56 6.99 -11.37
N SER A 15 -6.76 8.19 -10.83
CA SER A 15 -7.49 9.29 -11.45
C SER A 15 -6.81 10.63 -11.14
N ILE A 16 -7.20 11.67 -11.87
CA ILE A 16 -6.71 13.03 -11.65
C ILE A 16 -7.05 13.49 -10.22
N GLN A 17 -8.20 13.06 -9.68
CA GLN A 17 -8.61 13.37 -8.32
C GLN A 17 -7.64 12.83 -7.26
N THR A 18 -7.26 11.55 -7.34
CA THR A 18 -6.31 10.94 -6.40
C THR A 18 -4.91 11.53 -6.56
N ARG A 19 -4.51 11.86 -7.80
CA ARG A 19 -3.25 12.58 -8.05
C ARG A 19 -3.24 13.98 -7.43
N SER A 20 -4.36 14.72 -7.50
CA SER A 20 -4.50 16.04 -6.87
C SER A 20 -4.39 15.97 -5.35
N ARG A 21 -4.80 14.84 -4.75
CA ARG A 21 -4.58 14.52 -3.33
C ARG A 21 -3.15 14.08 -2.99
N GLY A 22 -2.24 13.99 -3.98
CA GLY A 22 -0.87 13.51 -3.78
C GLY A 22 -0.75 11.98 -3.65
N ILE A 23 -1.80 11.23 -4.01
CA ILE A 23 -1.78 9.77 -3.95
C ILE A 23 -1.08 9.22 -5.20
N THR A 24 -0.06 8.40 -4.99
CA THR A 24 0.65 7.68 -6.05
C THR A 24 0.35 6.19 -5.99
N PHE A 25 0.47 5.49 -7.11
CA PHE A 25 0.16 4.06 -7.23
C PHE A 25 1.42 3.27 -7.53
N HIS A 26 1.68 2.25 -6.71
CA HIS A 26 2.90 1.45 -6.74
C HIS A 26 2.56 -0.01 -7.02
N GLY A 27 3.25 -0.60 -7.99
CA GLY A 27 3.09 -2.01 -8.33
C GLY A 27 3.73 -2.92 -7.29
N PHE A 28 3.27 -4.17 -7.28
CA PHE A 28 3.89 -5.19 -6.46
C PHE A 28 5.35 -5.40 -6.89
N PRO A 29 6.24 -5.68 -5.94
CA PRO A 29 7.62 -5.99 -6.23
C PRO A 29 7.72 -7.27 -7.06
N LYS A 30 8.78 -7.38 -7.87
CA LYS A 30 9.11 -8.61 -8.61
C LYS A 30 9.61 -9.72 -7.69
N ASP A 31 10.12 -9.35 -6.53
CA ASP A 31 10.58 -10.31 -5.52
C ASP A 31 9.39 -11.08 -4.96
N THR A 32 9.44 -12.40 -5.07
CA THR A 32 8.33 -13.29 -4.71
C THR A 32 8.05 -13.29 -3.22
N ASP A 33 9.09 -13.19 -2.37
CA ASP A 33 8.91 -13.15 -0.92
C ASP A 33 8.24 -11.83 -0.50
N LEU A 34 8.78 -10.71 -0.99
CA LEU A 34 8.22 -9.40 -0.69
C LEU A 34 6.80 -9.25 -1.26
N LYS A 35 6.53 -9.78 -2.46
CA LYS A 35 5.19 -9.84 -3.03
C LYS A 35 4.24 -10.59 -2.11
N ARG A 36 4.65 -11.76 -1.60
CA ARG A 36 3.86 -12.54 -0.65
C ARG A 36 3.62 -11.78 0.65
N GLN A 37 4.62 -11.07 1.16
CA GLN A 37 4.46 -10.22 2.34
C GLN A 37 3.42 -9.12 2.11
N TRP A 38 3.38 -8.51 0.92
CA TRP A 38 2.36 -7.53 0.58
C TRP A 38 0.97 -8.15 0.53
N GLU A 39 0.82 -9.30 -0.15
CA GLU A 39 -0.45 -10.05 -0.23
C GLU A 39 -0.99 -10.36 1.17
N LEU A 40 -0.14 -10.85 2.07
CA LEU A 40 -0.48 -11.13 3.46
C LEU A 40 -0.83 -9.86 4.24
N SER A 41 -0.12 -8.76 3.99
CA SER A 41 -0.35 -7.49 4.69
C SER A 41 -1.72 -6.90 4.37
N LEU A 42 -2.26 -7.16 3.18
CA LEU A 42 -3.60 -6.69 2.79
C LEU A 42 -4.74 -7.34 3.60
N LYS A 43 -4.45 -8.33 4.44
CA LYS A 43 -5.42 -9.06 5.27
C LYS A 43 -6.65 -9.55 4.50
N ARG A 44 -6.45 -9.90 3.23
CA ARG A 44 -7.51 -10.37 2.34
C ARG A 44 -7.27 -11.85 2.08
N GLU A 45 -8.14 -12.68 2.63
CA GLU A 45 -8.06 -14.13 2.44
C GLU A 45 -8.20 -14.47 0.95
N GLY A 46 -7.27 -15.28 0.43
CA GLY A 46 -7.26 -15.70 -0.96
C GLY A 46 -6.88 -14.61 -1.98
N PHE A 47 -6.40 -13.44 -1.54
CA PHE A 47 -5.95 -12.41 -2.48
C PHE A 47 -4.61 -12.79 -3.10
N VAL A 48 -4.58 -12.86 -4.43
CA VAL A 48 -3.36 -13.03 -5.22
C VAL A 48 -3.13 -11.77 -6.03
N ALA A 49 -1.98 -11.14 -5.84
CA ALA A 49 -1.60 -9.95 -6.57
C ALA A 49 -1.31 -10.31 -8.04
N ALA A 50 -2.10 -9.73 -8.94
CA ALA A 50 -1.85 -9.78 -10.37
C ALA A 50 -0.75 -8.79 -10.77
N GLU A 51 -0.20 -8.93 -11.97
CA GLU A 51 0.83 -8.01 -12.49
C GLU A 51 0.35 -6.55 -12.56
N ARG A 52 -0.96 -6.35 -12.77
CA ARG A 52 -1.59 -5.02 -12.74
C ARG A 52 -2.12 -4.60 -11.37
N SER A 53 -1.92 -5.42 -10.33
CA SER A 53 -2.32 -5.01 -8.97
C SER A 53 -1.40 -3.89 -8.49
N LEU A 54 -2.00 -2.86 -7.90
CA LEU A 54 -1.30 -1.66 -7.43
C LEU A 54 -1.76 -1.33 -6.03
N LEU A 55 -0.88 -0.75 -5.21
CA LEU A 55 -1.22 -0.16 -3.93
C LEU A 55 -1.02 1.35 -3.95
N CYS A 56 -1.95 2.07 -3.34
CA CYS A 56 -1.81 3.52 -3.21
C CYS A 56 -0.79 3.87 -2.12
N SER A 57 -0.19 5.05 -2.23
CA SER A 57 0.88 5.51 -1.33
C SER A 57 0.44 5.63 0.13
N GLU A 58 -0.86 5.73 0.41
CA GLU A 58 -1.41 5.79 1.77
C GLU A 58 -1.11 4.53 2.59
N TYR A 59 -0.77 3.40 1.95
CA TYR A 59 -0.40 2.16 2.65
C TYR A 59 1.07 2.08 3.05
N PHE A 60 1.88 3.07 2.67
CA PHE A 60 3.31 3.14 2.94
C PHE A 60 3.64 4.39 3.73
N LYS A 61 4.71 4.34 4.52
CA LYS A 61 5.19 5.53 5.22
C LYS A 61 5.91 6.44 4.23
N PRO A 62 5.90 7.77 4.43
CA PRO A 62 6.66 8.69 3.60
C PRO A 62 8.16 8.34 3.52
N ASP A 63 8.72 7.72 4.57
CA ASP A 63 10.12 7.30 4.67
C ASP A 63 10.47 6.08 3.81
N ASP A 64 9.47 5.23 3.54
CA ASP A 64 9.59 4.06 2.67
C ASP A 64 9.77 4.44 1.19
N PHE A 65 9.49 5.70 0.84
CA PHE A 65 9.67 6.22 -0.50
C PHE A 65 11.08 6.75 -0.70
N ASP A 66 11.77 6.18 -1.67
CA ASP A 66 13.00 6.74 -2.19
C ASP A 66 12.67 7.89 -3.15
N ARG A 67 12.98 9.10 -2.71
CA ARG A 67 12.84 10.36 -3.48
C ARG A 67 14.19 10.90 -3.95
N THR A 68 15.25 10.09 -3.84
CA THR A 68 16.63 10.51 -4.13
C THR A 68 16.88 10.66 -5.64
N GLY A 69 15.99 10.14 -6.49
CA GLY A 69 16.07 10.25 -7.95
C GLY A 69 14.90 11.01 -8.59
N GLN A 70 14.86 11.05 -9.93
CA GLN A 70 13.79 11.69 -10.72
C GLN A 70 12.42 11.01 -10.58
N ILE A 71 12.35 9.78 -10.05
CA ILE A 71 11.13 8.99 -9.92
C ILE A 71 10.99 8.57 -8.46
N VAL A 72 9.81 8.80 -7.88
CA VAL A 72 9.47 8.30 -6.54
C VAL A 72 9.21 6.80 -6.62
N ARG A 73 10.02 6.00 -5.92
CA ARG A 73 9.90 4.54 -5.88
C ARG A 73 9.85 4.07 -4.43
N LEU A 74 9.27 2.90 -4.18
CA LEU A 74 9.40 2.28 -2.86
C LEU A 74 10.80 1.71 -2.72
N ARG A 75 11.40 1.87 -1.54
CA ARG A 75 12.68 1.25 -1.21
C ARG A 75 12.56 -0.28 -1.29
N HIS A 76 13.70 -0.94 -1.49
CA HIS A 76 13.74 -2.40 -1.51
C HIS A 76 13.35 -2.97 -0.14
N GLY A 77 12.52 -4.02 -0.12
CA GLY A 77 12.08 -4.66 1.13
C GLY A 77 10.96 -3.93 1.88
N VAL A 78 10.45 -2.82 1.33
CA VAL A 78 9.29 -2.12 1.90
C VAL A 78 8.04 -2.96 1.75
N LYS A 79 7.21 -2.99 2.79
CA LYS A 79 5.88 -3.60 2.79
C LYS A 79 4.81 -2.61 3.24
N PRO A 80 3.58 -2.68 2.70
CA PRO A 80 2.50 -1.86 3.17
C PRO A 80 2.27 -2.14 4.65
N SER A 81 2.42 -1.10 5.48
CA SER A 81 2.29 -1.21 6.94
C SER A 81 1.32 -0.16 7.49
N VAL A 82 0.98 0.86 6.70
CA VAL A 82 0.04 1.90 7.08
C VAL A 82 -1.35 1.44 6.66
N PHE A 83 -2.01 0.68 7.52
CA PHE A 83 -3.42 0.37 7.30
C PHE A 83 -4.25 1.32 8.15
N ASN A 84 -4.89 2.29 7.49
CA ASN A 84 -5.87 3.15 8.14
C ASN A 84 -7.19 2.40 8.30
N PHE A 85 -7.16 1.30 9.05
CA PHE A 85 -8.37 0.67 9.53
C PHE A 85 -9.10 1.68 10.43
N PRO A 86 -10.45 1.75 10.39
CA PRO A 86 -11.19 2.61 11.30
C PRO A 86 -10.76 2.32 12.75
N SER A 87 -10.74 3.34 13.60
CA SER A 87 -10.13 3.33 14.94
C SER A 87 -10.52 2.14 15.82
N HIS A 88 -11.68 1.51 15.59
CA HIS A 88 -12.14 0.32 16.30
C HIS A 88 -11.41 -1.01 15.92
N LEU A 89 -10.66 -1.04 14.82
CA LEU A 89 -9.85 -2.19 14.35
C LEU A 89 -8.35 -2.00 14.57
N GLN A 90 -7.94 -0.80 14.99
CA GLN A 90 -6.60 -0.57 15.47
C GLN A 90 -6.57 -1.14 16.89
N LYS A 91 -5.95 -2.32 17.08
CA LYS A 91 -5.58 -2.76 18.44
C LYS A 91 -4.64 -1.69 18.99
N VAL A 92 -5.21 -0.75 19.73
CA VAL A 92 -4.49 0.16 20.59
C VAL A 92 -3.82 -0.76 21.60
N CYS A 93 -2.52 -1.02 21.41
CA CYS A 93 -1.69 -1.46 22.52
C CYS A 93 -1.59 -0.24 23.41
N VAL A 94 -2.54 -0.10 24.33
CA VAL A 94 -2.49 0.90 25.39
C VAL A 94 -1.31 0.47 26.27
N PRO A 95 -0.22 1.24 26.38
CA PRO A 95 0.73 1.01 27.46
C PRO A 95 -0.02 1.30 28.76
N PHE A 96 -0.32 0.26 29.52
CA PHE A 96 -0.76 0.40 30.90
C PHE A 96 0.34 1.13 31.66
N GLY A 97 0.04 2.37 32.07
CA GLY A 97 0.74 3.09 33.13
C GLY A 97 -0.11 3.02 34.39
#